data_AF-A0AAW9WDC9-F1
#
_entry.id   AF-A0AAW9WDC9-F1
#
_cell.length_a   1.000
_cell.length_b   1.000
_cell.length_c   1.000
_cell.angle_alpha   90.00
_cell.angle_beta   90.00
_cell.angle_gamma   90.00
#
_symmetry.space_group_name_H-M   'P 1'
#
loop_
_entity.id
_entity.type
_entity.pdbx_description
1 polymer ?
#
loop_
_entity_poly.entity_id
_entity_poly.type
_entity_poly.pdbx_seq_one_letter_code
_entity_poly.pdbx_strand_id
1 'polypeptide(L)' 'GEWFKETTKDYIQFEERPSLVEEIKDAKYRVYDNLTAPYYQGYILPLLTLKNTHLAILSNYSTMTFVSREKRPIWKN' A
#
# COMPACT_ATOMS: atom_id res chain seq x y z
N GLY A 1 -6.51 3.96 8.64
CA GLY A 1 -5.43 3.95 7.64
C GLY A 1 -4.20 4.72 8.10
N GLU A 2 -4.35 5.97 8.51
CA GLU A 2 -3.20 6.84 8.82
C GLU A 2 -2.21 6.26 9.85
N TRP A 3 -2.71 5.65 10.94
CA TRP A 3 -1.83 5.00 11.92
C TRP A 3 -0.92 3.92 11.29
N PHE A 4 -1.43 3.17 10.32
CA PHE A 4 -0.70 2.08 9.68
C PHE A 4 0.41 2.65 8.78
N LYS A 5 0.10 3.71 8.01
CA LYS A 5 1.10 4.43 7.21
C LYS A 5 2.17 5.04 8.10
N GLU A 6 1.77 5.73 9.17
CA GLU A 6 2.70 6.34 10.11
C GLU A 6 3.63 5.30 10.77
N THR A 7 3.08 4.14 11.16
CA THR A 7 3.85 3.04 11.78
C THR A 7 4.83 2.36 10.82
N THR A 8 4.60 2.47 9.51
CA THR A 8 5.36 1.75 8.47
C THR A 8 6.17 2.68 7.55
N LYS A 9 6.08 4.00 7.74
CA LYS A 9 6.62 5.03 6.84
C LYS A 9 8.11 4.91 6.54
N ASP A 10 8.88 4.36 7.48
CA ASP A 10 10.33 4.24 7.33
C ASP A 10 10.74 3.16 6.32
N TYR A 11 9.85 2.19 6.05
CA TYR A 11 10.17 1.02 5.22
C TYR A 11 9.09 0.69 4.18
N ILE A 12 7.93 1.34 4.20
CA ILE A 12 6.87 1.20 3.19
C ILE A 12 6.50 2.56 2.62
N GLN A 13 6.60 2.68 1.30
CA GLN A 13 6.04 3.79 0.53
C GLN A 13 4.65 3.44 0.02
N PHE A 14 3.71 4.39 0.12
CA PHE A 14 2.32 4.21 -0.29
C PHE A 14 2.04 5.03 -1.54
N GLU A 15 1.62 4.37 -2.61
CA GLU A 15 1.26 4.97 -3.89
C GLU A 15 -0.23 4.70 -4.15
N GLU A 16 -1.08 5.51 -3.53
CA GLU A 16 -2.54 5.39 -3.60
C GLU A 16 -3.12 6.30 -4.67
N ARG A 17 -3.91 5.73 -5.58
CA ARG A 17 -4.47 6.45 -6.73
C ARG A 17 -6.00 6.37 -6.71
N PRO A 18 -6.71 7.49 -6.44
CA PRO A 18 -8.16 7.54 -6.61
C PRO A 18 -8.51 7.36 -8.10
N SER A 19 -9.74 6.91 -8.36
CA SER A 19 -10.23 6.85 -9.73
C SER A 19 -10.45 8.26 -10.28
N LEU A 20 -10.17 8.44 -11.58
CA LEU A 20 -10.52 9.65 -12.32
C LEU A 20 -11.88 9.52 -13.04
N VAL A 21 -12.46 8.32 -13.00
CA VAL A 21 -13.76 8.00 -13.60
C VAL A 21 -14.86 8.35 -12.58
N GLU A 22 -15.75 9.26 -12.98
CA GLU A 22 -16.76 9.86 -12.08
C GLU A 22 -17.68 8.82 -11.44
N GLU A 23 -18.06 7.79 -12.20
CA GLU A 23 -18.95 6.71 -11.76
C GLU A 23 -18.38 5.89 -10.60
N ILE A 24 -17.07 5.92 -10.40
CA ILE A 24 -16.35 5.14 -9.37
C ILE A 24 -15.39 6.02 -8.55
N LYS A 25 -15.59 7.34 -8.53
CA LYS A 25 -14.73 8.27 -7.78
C LYS A 25 -14.68 7.98 -6.28
N ASP A 26 -15.78 7.45 -5.74
CA ASP A 26 -15.95 7.14 -4.32
C ASP A 26 -15.55 5.69 -3.98
N ALA A 27 -15.06 4.93 -4.96
CA ALA A 27 -14.59 3.57 -4.73
C ALA A 27 -13.38 3.56 -3.79
N LYS A 28 -13.32 2.57 -2.90
CA LYS A 28 -12.18 2.40 -1.98
C LYS A 28 -10.90 2.14 -2.76
N TYR A 29 -9.86 2.92 -2.50
CA TYR A 29 -8.57 2.80 -3.18
C TYR A 29 -7.37 2.84 -2.22
N ARG A 30 -7.59 3.22 -0.96
CA ARG A 30 -6.52 3.34 0.03
C ARG A 30 -6.04 1.96 0.45
N VAL A 31 -4.74 1.85 0.70
CA VAL A 31 -4.09 0.58 1.04
C VAL A 31 -4.71 -0.04 2.28
N TYR A 32 -4.93 0.73 3.34
CA TYR A 32 -5.49 0.17 4.56
C TYR A 32 -6.92 -0.36 4.37
N ASP A 33 -7.75 0.34 3.59
CA ASP A 33 -9.10 -0.12 3.30
C ASP A 33 -9.05 -1.45 2.52
N ASN A 34 -8.16 -1.56 1.54
CA ASN A 34 -7.93 -2.79 0.79
C ASN A 34 -7.33 -3.92 1.65
N LEU A 35 -6.45 -3.60 2.61
CA LEU A 35 -5.88 -4.56 3.56
C LEU A 35 -6.94 -5.12 4.51
N THR A 36 -8.01 -4.38 4.82
CA THR A 36 -9.10 -4.91 5.67
C THR A 36 -10.00 -5.93 4.96
N ALA A 37 -9.85 -6.11 3.64
CA ALA A 37 -10.59 -7.13 2.92
C ALA A 37 -10.16 -8.55 3.35
N PRO A 38 -11.08 -9.54 3.39
CA PRO A 38 -10.78 -10.89 3.88
C PRO A 38 -9.57 -11.57 3.22
N TYR A 39 -9.33 -11.28 1.94
CA TYR A 39 -8.18 -11.82 1.20
C TYR A 39 -6.84 -11.22 1.66
N TYR A 40 -6.81 -9.95 2.06
CA TYR A 40 -5.59 -9.21 2.40
C TYR A 40 -5.37 -9.00 3.89
N GLN A 41 -6.34 -9.30 4.76
CA GLN A 41 -6.23 -9.04 6.21
C GLN A 41 -5.00 -9.71 6.85
N GLY A 42 -4.59 -10.88 6.36
CA GLY A 42 -3.41 -11.60 6.85
C GLY A 42 -2.08 -10.90 6.57
N TYR A 43 -2.06 -9.89 5.70
CA TYR A 43 -0.86 -9.15 5.31
C TYR A 43 -0.55 -8.01 6.29
N ILE A 44 -1.51 -7.57 7.12
CA ILE A 44 -1.33 -6.44 8.03
C ILE A 44 -0.17 -6.69 9.01
N LEU A 45 -0.16 -7.85 9.69
CA LEU A 45 0.88 -8.16 10.68
C LEU A 45 2.28 -8.31 10.07
N PRO A 46 2.47 -9.03 8.94
CA PRO A 46 3.74 -9.03 8.23
C PRO A 46 4.20 -7.62 7.84
N LEU A 47 3.32 -6.78 7.29
CA LEU A 47 3.67 -5.43 6.88
C LEU A 47 4.02 -4.51 8.06
N LEU A 48 3.60 -4.79 9.28
CA LEU A 48 4.05 -4.07 10.49
C LEU A 48 5.43 -4.52 11.00
N THR A 49 5.91 -5.69 10.56
CA THR A 49 7.11 -6.34 11.10
C THR A 49 8.27 -6.40 10.10
N LEU A 50 8.04 -6.12 8.81
CA LEU A 50 9.03 -6.12 7.72
C LEU A 50 9.98 -4.90 7.72
N LYS A 51 10.62 -4.60 8.86
CA LYS A 51 11.46 -3.40 9.03
C LYS A 51 12.74 -3.39 8.19
N ASN A 52 13.22 -4.55 7.76
CA ASN A 52 14.46 -4.68 6.99
C ASN A 52 14.24 -4.65 5.48
N THR A 53 13.00 -4.54 5.01
CA THR A 53 12.66 -4.58 3.59
C THR A 53 12.07 -3.25 3.16
N HIS A 54 12.60 -2.67 2.09
CA HIS A 54 12.01 -1.47 1.49
C HIS A 54 10.92 -1.89 0.50
N LEU A 55 9.66 -1.58 0.81
CA LEU A 55 8.51 -1.88 -0.02
C LEU A 55 7.88 -0.61 -0.58
N ALA A 56 7.25 -0.73 -1.75
CA ALA A 56 6.24 0.20 -2.23
C ALA A 56 4.93 -0.56 -2.44
N ILE A 57 3.81 0.00 -1.99
CA ILE A 57 2.48 -0.55 -2.22
C ILE A 57 1.73 0.38 -3.16
N LEU A 58 1.40 -0.14 -4.34
CA LEU A 58 0.57 0.52 -5.34
C LEU A 58 -0.87 0.09 -5.12
N SER A 59 -1.79 1.04 -4.97
CA SER A 59 -3.20 0.74 -4.71
C SER A 59 -4.13 1.67 -5.46
N ASN A 60 -5.15 1.09 -6.08
CA ASN A 60 -6.26 1.80 -6.70
C ASN A 60 -7.57 1.05 -6.42
N TYR A 61 -8.66 1.42 -7.09
CA TYR A 61 -9.98 0.82 -6.87
C TYR A 61 -10.08 -0.68 -7.23
N SER A 62 -9.23 -1.17 -8.14
CA SER A 62 -9.31 -2.54 -8.67
C SER A 62 -8.16 -3.44 -8.24
N THR A 63 -7.07 -2.87 -7.76
CA THR A 63 -5.80 -3.59 -7.62
C THR A 63 -4.97 -3.04 -6.46
N MET A 64 -4.32 -3.96 -5.74
CA MET A 64 -3.26 -3.66 -4.78
C MET A 64 -2.05 -4.54 -5.13
N THR A 65 -0.86 -3.94 -5.21
CA THR A 65 0.37 -4.63 -5.62
C THR A 65 1.54 -4.24 -4.74
N PHE A 66 2.34 -5.22 -4.35
CA PHE A 66 3.54 -5.06 -3.53
C PHE A 66 4.78 -5.08 -4.42
N VAL A 67 5.65 -4.09 -4.26
CA VAL A 67 6.90 -3.96 -5.02
C VAL A 67 8.07 -3.89 -4.06
N SER A 68 9.05 -4.79 -4.23
CA SER A 68 10.34 -4.66 -3.54
C SER A 68 11.15 -3.54 -4.19
N ARG A 69 11.56 -2.56 -3.37
CA ARG A 69 12.43 -1.45 -3.81
C ARG A 69 13.89 -1.88 -3.93
N GLU A 70 14.28 -3.02 -3.35
CA GLU A 70 15.62 -3.58 -3.57
C GLU A 70 15.84 -3.99 -5.02
N LYS A 71 14.76 -4.42 -5.70
CA LYS A 71 14.77 -4.74 -7.13
C LYS A 71 14.72 -3.50 -8.03
N ARG A 72 14.61 -2.28 -7.48
CA ARG A 72 14.52 -1.02 -8.23
C ARG A 72 15.36 0.10 -7.56
N PRO A 73 16.65 0.26 -7.91
CA PRO A 73 17.56 1.25 -7.32
C PRO A 73 17.11 2.71 -7.44
N ILE A 74 16.22 3.01 -8.40
CA ILE A 74 15.83 4.37 -8.83
C ILE A 74 14.99 5.11 -7.77
N TRP A 75 14.52 4.42 -6.73
CA TRP A 75 13.65 5.00 -5.70
C TRP A 75 14.44 5.50 -4.48
N LYS A 76 15.76 5.58 -4.50
CA LYS A 76 16.60 6.01 -3.36
C LYS A 76 16.79 7.52 -3.20
N ASN A 77 16.06 8.35 -3.96
CA ASN A 77 16.22 9.81 -3.93
C ASN A 77 15.10 10.48 -3.14
#